data_AF-A0A3N5RAI9-F1
#
_entry.id   AF-A0A3N5RAI9-F1
#
_cell.length_a   1.000
_cell.length_b   1.000
_cell.length_c   1.000
_cell.angle_alpha   90.00
_cell.angle_beta   90.00
_cell.angle_gamma   90.00
#
_symmetry.space_group_name_H-M   'P 1'
#
loop_
_entity.id
_entity.type
_entity.pdbx_description
1 polymer ?
#
loop_
_entity_poly.entity_id
_entity_poly.type
_entity_poly.pdbx_seq_one_letter_code
_entity_poly.pdbx_strand_id
1 'polypeptide(L)'
;MKANRETQKSQENSIQNNQMNIKLANNHTRVVPIPRSNFKANNSVMIAGFPSPGMIGSIVCNQLIEQLGLHQIAFIHSKYITPGVIWVGGKLRHPFRVYSNKDNSVLVLICDVPVAVEGIDSLSASITTWC
;
A
#
# COMPACT_ATOMS: atom_id res chain seq x y z
N MET A 1 -39.28 30.61 -7.68
CA MET A 1 -37.82 30.28 -7.66
C MET A 1 -37.46 29.33 -6.50
N LYS A 2 -38.14 28.17 -6.32
CA LYS A 2 -37.86 27.20 -5.23
C LYS A 2 -37.47 25.79 -5.71
N ALA A 3 -37.66 25.45 -6.99
CA ALA A 3 -37.48 24.09 -7.51
C ALA A 3 -36.01 23.68 -7.84
N ASN A 4 -35.04 24.60 -7.79
CA ASN A 4 -33.64 24.30 -8.18
C ASN A 4 -32.71 23.95 -7.00
N ARG A 5 -33.22 24.00 -5.76
CA ARG A 5 -32.44 23.67 -4.54
C ARG A 5 -32.56 22.21 -4.12
N GLU A 6 -33.64 21.54 -4.52
CA GLU A 6 -33.88 20.13 -4.17
C GLU A 6 -33.08 19.17 -5.07
N THR A 7 -32.93 19.51 -6.36
CA THR A 7 -32.11 18.75 -7.33
C THR A 7 -30.61 18.80 -7.05
N GLN A 8 -30.10 19.89 -6.47
CA GLN A 8 -28.69 20.00 -6.06
C GLN A 8 -28.38 19.14 -4.82
N LYS A 9 -29.27 19.11 -3.83
CA LYS A 9 -29.14 18.25 -2.63
C LYS A 9 -29.16 16.75 -2.95
N SER A 10 -29.94 16.34 -3.95
CA SER A 10 -29.97 14.94 -4.40
C SER A 10 -28.67 14.52 -5.13
N GLN A 11 -27.97 15.45 -5.77
CA GLN A 11 -26.67 15.20 -6.42
C GLN A 11 -25.50 15.23 -5.42
N GLU A 12 -25.54 16.10 -4.42
CA GLU A 12 -24.54 16.11 -3.33
C GLU A 12 -24.62 14.83 -2.49
N ASN A 13 -25.83 14.36 -2.18
CA ASN A 13 -26.03 13.10 -1.46
C ASN A 13 -25.59 11.86 -2.25
N SER A 14 -25.69 11.87 -3.58
CA SER A 14 -25.20 10.75 -4.39
C SER A 14 -23.67 10.72 -4.47
N ILE A 15 -23.01 11.88 -4.55
CA ILE A 15 -21.54 11.98 -4.49
C ILE A 15 -21.02 11.57 -3.11
N GLN A 16 -21.70 11.99 -2.04
CA GLN A 16 -21.29 11.69 -0.66
C GLN A 16 -21.55 10.22 -0.27
N ASN A 17 -22.64 9.62 -0.77
CA ASN A 17 -22.89 8.17 -0.65
C ASN A 17 -21.90 7.35 -1.50
N ASN A 18 -21.46 7.85 -2.65
CA ASN A 18 -20.44 7.18 -3.45
C ASN A 18 -19.06 7.25 -2.76
N GLN A 19 -18.71 8.40 -2.16
CA GLN A 19 -17.51 8.54 -1.33
C GLN A 19 -17.56 7.66 -0.07
N MET A 20 -18.73 7.52 0.57
CA MET A 20 -18.93 6.60 1.69
C MET A 20 -18.80 5.13 1.27
N ASN A 21 -19.37 4.74 0.13
CA ASN A 21 -19.27 3.38 -0.41
C ASN A 21 -17.84 3.04 -0.86
N ILE A 22 -17.11 3.99 -1.46
CA ILE A 22 -15.68 3.83 -1.76
C ILE A 22 -14.89 3.67 -0.45
N LYS A 23 -15.20 4.44 0.60
CA LYS A 23 -14.57 4.26 1.93
C LYS A 23 -14.94 2.93 2.60
N LEU A 24 -16.17 2.43 2.46
CA LEU A 24 -16.62 1.16 3.05
C LEU A 24 -16.01 -0.06 2.34
N ALA A 25 -15.82 0.00 1.02
CA ALA A 25 -15.14 -1.05 0.25
C ALA A 25 -13.65 -1.18 0.60
N ASN A 26 -13.04 -0.11 1.10
CA ASN A 26 -11.62 -0.02 1.46
C ASN A 26 -11.25 -0.58 2.85
N ASN A 27 -12.19 -1.17 3.59
CA ASN A 27 -11.96 -1.63 4.97
C ASN A 27 -11.03 -2.85 5.13
N HIS A 28 -10.52 -3.41 4.04
CA HIS A 28 -9.83 -4.69 4.05
C HIS A 28 -8.32 -4.62 3.85
N THR A 29 -7.80 -3.48 3.39
CA THR A 29 -6.37 -3.27 3.18
C THR A 29 -5.93 -2.05 3.97
N ARG A 30 -4.90 -2.20 4.80
CA ARG A 30 -4.36 -1.12 5.63
C ARG A 30 -2.83 -1.12 5.55
N VAL A 31 -2.26 0.05 5.33
CA VAL A 31 -0.82 0.26 5.51
C VAL A 31 -0.56 0.50 6.99
N VAL A 32 0.22 -0.38 7.61
CA VAL A 32 0.55 -0.34 9.03
C VAL A 32 1.98 0.18 9.18
N PRO A 33 2.17 1.41 9.70
CA PRO A 33 3.50 1.96 9.93
C PRO A 33 4.18 1.25 11.09
N ILE A 34 5.51 1.14 11.02
CA ILE A 34 6.30 0.59 12.11
C ILE A 34 6.50 1.70 13.15
N PRO A 35 6.19 1.49 14.44
CA PRO A 35 6.25 2.55 15.46
C PRO A 35 7.62 3.26 15.60
N ARG A 36 8.70 2.60 15.17
CA ARG A 36 10.07 3.14 15.23
C ARG A 36 10.52 3.89 13.98
N SER A 37 9.74 3.88 12.89
CA SER A 37 10.12 4.59 11.66
C SER A 37 9.49 5.98 11.60
N ASN A 38 10.32 7.02 11.61
CA ASN A 38 9.90 8.39 11.35
C ASN A 38 9.86 8.62 9.84
N PHE A 39 8.76 8.22 9.20
CA PHE A 39 8.53 8.47 7.79
C PHE A 39 7.71 9.76 7.60
N LYS A 40 8.18 10.63 6.70
CA LYS A 40 7.40 11.74 6.15
C LYS A 40 7.43 11.63 4.65
N ALA A 41 6.26 11.51 4.03
CA ALA A 41 6.13 11.53 2.58
C ALA A 41 6.64 12.89 2.06
N ASN A 42 7.74 12.88 1.31
CA ASN A 42 8.31 14.05 0.67
C ASN A 42 8.80 13.67 -0.72
N ASN A 43 8.03 14.05 -1.75
CA ASN A 43 8.34 13.90 -3.18
C ASN A 43 9.23 12.68 -3.52
N SER A 44 8.80 11.51 -3.05
CA SER A 44 9.60 10.28 -3.04
C SER A 44 9.30 9.42 -4.26
N VAL A 45 10.31 8.73 -4.79
CA VAL A 45 10.12 7.76 -5.87
C VAL A 45 9.86 6.38 -5.26
N MET A 46 8.74 5.76 -5.62
CA MET A 46 8.42 4.39 -5.21
C MET A 46 8.74 3.38 -6.30
N ILE A 47 9.49 2.34 -5.93
CA ILE A 47 9.76 1.15 -6.73
C ILE A 47 8.99 -0.01 -6.09
N ALA A 48 8.14 -0.69 -6.85
CA ALA A 48 7.29 -1.77 -6.35
C ALA A 48 7.62 -3.10 -7.04
N GLY A 49 8.00 -4.10 -6.24
CA GLY A 49 8.21 -5.48 -6.66
C GLY A 49 7.06 -6.37 -6.23
N PHE A 50 6.39 -6.96 -7.22
CA PHE A 50 5.33 -7.94 -7.02
C PHE A 50 5.77 -9.34 -7.47
N PRO A 51 5.11 -10.40 -6.97
CA PRO A 51 5.40 -11.76 -7.39
C PRO A 51 5.17 -11.90 -8.89
N SER A 52 6.15 -12.49 -9.57
CA SER A 52 6.16 -12.73 -11.01
C SER A 52 6.87 -14.05 -11.30
N PRO A 53 6.66 -14.65 -12.49
CA PRO A 53 7.47 -15.79 -12.92
C PRO A 53 8.97 -15.47 -12.77
N GLY A 54 9.71 -16.34 -12.06
CA GLY A 54 11.14 -16.14 -11.80
C GLY A 54 11.47 -15.17 -10.66
N MET A 55 10.49 -14.60 -9.95
CA MET A 55 10.66 -13.75 -8.76
C MET A 55 11.57 -12.53 -8.96
N ILE A 56 11.73 -12.06 -10.21
CA ILE A 56 12.69 -11.01 -10.56
C ILE A 56 12.40 -9.73 -9.78
N GLY A 57 11.12 -9.36 -9.63
CA GLY A 57 10.69 -8.17 -8.87
C GLY A 57 11.16 -8.20 -7.41
N SER A 58 10.92 -9.30 -6.71
CA SER A 58 11.37 -9.49 -5.32
C SER A 58 12.89 -9.52 -5.20
N ILE A 59 13.59 -10.19 -6.11
CA ILE A 59 15.06 -10.27 -6.10
C ILE A 59 15.67 -8.87 -6.28
N VAL A 60 15.21 -8.13 -7.29
CA VAL A 60 15.69 -6.76 -7.56
C VAL A 60 15.36 -5.83 -6.39
N CYS A 61 14.15 -5.91 -5.83
CA CYS A 61 13.78 -5.08 -4.68
C CYS A 61 14.62 -5.39 -3.44
N ASN A 62 14.86 -6.67 -3.14
CA ASN A 62 15.76 -7.04 -2.03
C ASN A 62 17.17 -6.50 -2.25
N GLN A 63 17.69 -6.61 -3.48
CA GLN A 63 19.01 -6.07 -3.81
C GLN A 63 19.08 -4.55 -3.66
N LEU A 64 18.04 -3.82 -4.10
CA LEU A 64 17.93 -2.37 -3.89
C LEU A 64 17.86 -2.01 -2.40
N ILE A 65 17.09 -2.76 -1.62
CA ILE A 65 16.99 -2.56 -0.16
C ILE A 65 18.34 -2.70 0.50
N GLU A 66 19.12 -3.73 0.14
CA GLU A 66 20.44 -3.98 0.70
C GLU A 66 21.47 -2.95 0.24
N GLN A 67 21.56 -2.68 -1.06
CA GLN A 67 22.56 -1.75 -1.62
C GLN A 67 22.34 -0.30 -1.19
N LEU A 68 21.09 0.14 -1.06
CA LEU A 68 20.76 1.50 -0.62
C LEU A 68 20.65 1.61 0.91
N GLY A 69 20.83 0.50 1.65
CA GLY A 69 20.73 0.48 3.11
C GLY A 69 19.36 0.92 3.62
N LEU A 70 18.28 0.52 2.95
CA LEU A 70 16.93 0.92 3.29
C LEU A 70 16.47 0.23 4.58
N HIS A 71 15.63 0.92 5.34
CA HIS A 71 15.03 0.38 6.56
C HIS A 71 13.53 0.23 6.38
N GLN A 72 12.94 -0.78 7.02
CA GLN A 72 11.52 -1.05 6.92
C GLN A 72 10.74 0.05 7.67
N ILE A 73 9.73 0.62 7.02
CA ILE A 73 8.90 1.70 7.57
C ILE A 73 7.43 1.31 7.72
N ALA A 74 6.95 0.36 6.93
CA ALA A 74 5.58 -0.11 7.01
C ALA A 74 5.46 -1.55 6.50
N PHE A 75 4.30 -2.14 6.74
CA PHE A 75 3.84 -3.35 6.08
C PHE A 75 2.37 -3.18 5.70
N ILE A 76 1.93 -3.90 4.67
CA ILE A 76 0.52 -3.83 4.23
C ILE A 76 -0.20 -5.05 4.75
N HIS A 77 -1.23 -4.81 5.57
CA HIS A 77 -2.12 -5.85 6.04
C HIS A 77 -3.37 -5.86 5.18
N SER A 78 -3.65 -6.99 4.55
CA SER A 78 -4.87 -7.16 3.75
C SER A 78 -5.45 -8.56 3.87
N LYS A 79 -6.77 -8.68 3.82
CA LYS A 79 -7.43 -9.99 3.70
C LYS A 79 -7.13 -10.69 2.36
N TYR A 80 -6.68 -9.93 1.37
CA TYR A 80 -6.40 -10.39 0.01
C TYR A 80 -4.96 -10.88 -0.19
N ILE A 81 -4.12 -10.74 0.84
CA ILE A 81 -2.75 -11.24 0.85
C ILE A 81 -2.77 -12.59 1.55
N THR A 82 -2.14 -13.60 0.96
CA THR A 82 -2.00 -14.92 1.62
C THR A 82 -1.36 -14.75 3.00
N PRO A 83 -2.02 -15.22 4.08
CA PRO A 83 -1.46 -15.10 5.42
C PRO A 83 -0.18 -15.93 5.51
N GLY A 84 0.89 -15.31 6.00
CA GLY A 84 2.17 -15.97 6.08
C GLY A 84 3.24 -15.09 6.71
N VAL A 85 4.39 -15.71 6.97
CA VAL A 85 5.60 -15.05 7.44
C VAL A 85 6.75 -15.52 6.57
N ILE A 86 7.70 -14.62 6.32
CA ILE A 86 8.90 -14.93 5.56
C ILE A 86 10.09 -14.85 6.50
N TRP A 87 10.99 -15.82 6.39
CA TRP A 87 12.27 -15.81 7.10
C TRP A 87 13.35 -15.23 6.19
N VAL A 88 13.73 -13.96 6.41
CA VAL A 88 14.77 -13.29 5.62
C VAL A 88 15.72 -12.54 6.54
N GLY A 89 17.03 -12.76 6.36
CA GLY A 89 18.07 -12.13 7.16
C GLY A 89 17.99 -12.48 8.65
N GLY A 90 17.65 -13.74 8.96
CA GLY A 90 17.54 -14.25 10.34
C GLY A 90 16.35 -13.71 11.14
N LYS A 91 15.34 -13.13 10.46
CA LYS A 91 14.17 -12.52 11.10
C LYS A 91 12.88 -12.97 10.40
N LEU A 92 11.83 -13.20 11.20
CA LEU A 92 10.47 -13.32 10.71
C LEU A 92 9.96 -11.95 10.27
N ARG A 93 9.40 -11.89 9.07
CA ARG A 93 8.89 -10.66 8.47
C ARG A 93 7.55 -10.90 7.81
N HIS A 94 6.73 -9.86 7.79
CA HIS A 94 5.50 -9.83 7.00
C HIS A 94 5.86 -9.95 5.49
N PRO A 95 5.07 -10.64 4.66
CA PRO A 95 5.41 -10.83 3.25
C PRO A 95 5.28 -9.57 2.40
N PHE A 96 4.46 -8.63 2.86
CA PHE A 96 4.20 -7.37 2.19
C PHE A 96 4.79 -6.22 3.00
N ARG A 97 5.84 -5.56 2.50
CA ARG A 97 6.66 -4.61 3.26
C ARG A 97 6.96 -3.36 2.44
N VAL A 98 7.20 -2.26 3.15
CA VAL A 98 7.65 -1.00 2.57
C VAL A 98 8.91 -0.55 3.30
N TYR A 99 9.91 -0.16 2.52
CA TYR A 99 11.23 0.29 2.94
C TYR A 99 11.48 1.71 2.45
N SER A 100 12.29 2.46 3.20
CA SER A 100 12.71 3.82 2.86
C SER A 100 14.16 4.06 3.21
N ASN A 101 14.78 5.03 2.54
CA ASN A 101 16.08 5.57 2.95
C ASN A 101 15.91 6.58 4.08
N LYS A 102 17.02 7.02 4.69
CA LYS A 102 16.99 8.00 5.78
C LYS A 102 16.39 9.35 5.36
N ASP A 103 16.61 9.73 4.11
CA ASP A 103 16.14 11.01 3.56
C ASP A 103 14.70 10.95 3.03
N ASN A 104 14.05 9.78 3.09
CA ASN A 104 12.70 9.51 2.60
C ASN A 104 12.47 9.87 1.11
N SER A 105 13.51 9.89 0.29
CA SER A 105 13.42 10.18 -1.14
C SER A 105 13.16 8.95 -2.01
N VAL A 106 13.48 7.75 -1.52
CA VAL A 106 13.27 6.49 -2.25
C VAL A 106 12.52 5.50 -1.38
N LEU A 107 11.44 4.97 -1.93
CA LEU A 107 10.62 3.92 -1.33
C LEU A 107 10.75 2.63 -2.13
N VAL A 108 10.89 1.51 -1.43
CA VAL A 108 10.81 0.18 -2.04
C VAL A 108 9.70 -0.61 -1.38
N LEU A 109 8.71 -0.99 -2.18
CA LEU A 109 7.63 -1.87 -1.81
C LEU A 109 7.95 -3.28 -2.33
N ILE A 110 7.90 -4.27 -1.45
CA ILE A 110 8.13 -5.68 -1.82
C ILE A 110 6.97 -6.53 -1.35
N CYS A 111 6.47 -7.37 -2.26
CA CYS A 111 5.48 -8.39 -2.00
C CYS A 111 5.98 -9.73 -2.55
N ASP A 112 6.20 -10.69 -1.66
CA ASP A 112 6.75 -12.01 -2.03
C ASP A 112 5.66 -13.10 -2.14
N VAL A 113 4.40 -12.76 -1.86
CA VAL A 113 3.27 -13.70 -1.89
C VAL A 113 2.18 -13.21 -2.85
N PRO A 114 1.45 -14.11 -3.52
CA PRO A 114 0.36 -13.71 -4.41
C PRO A 114 -0.70 -12.85 -3.70
N VAL A 115 -1.26 -11.91 -4.46
CA VAL A 115 -2.41 -11.09 -4.05
C VAL A 115 -3.62 -11.59 -4.83
N ALA A 116 -4.74 -11.81 -4.14
CA ALA A 116 -6.00 -12.20 -4.76
C ALA A 116 -6.48 -11.12 -5.74
N VAL A 117 -7.01 -11.53 -6.89
CA VAL A 117 -7.38 -10.61 -7.99
C VAL A 117 -8.43 -9.60 -7.52
N GLU A 118 -9.36 -10.03 -6.67
CA GLU A 118 -10.42 -9.21 -6.07
C GLU A 118 -9.88 -8.12 -5.14
N GLY A 119 -8.62 -8.22 -4.73
CA GLY A 119 -7.94 -7.29 -3.83
C GLY A 119 -7.03 -6.29 -4.50
N ILE A 120 -6.78 -6.42 -5.81
CA ILE A 120 -5.79 -5.59 -6.51
C ILE A 120 -6.17 -4.11 -6.46
N ASP A 121 -7.42 -3.77 -6.75
CA ASP A 121 -7.89 -2.37 -6.75
C ASP A 121 -7.79 -1.75 -5.35
N SER A 122 -8.23 -2.49 -4.33
CA SER A 122 -8.15 -2.06 -2.93
C SER A 122 -6.70 -1.84 -2.49
N LEU A 123 -5.80 -2.72 -2.90
CA LEU A 123 -4.38 -2.64 -2.59
C LEU A 123 -3.71 -1.45 -3.29
N SER A 124 -3.91 -1.31 -4.59
CA SER A 124 -3.38 -0.19 -5.37
C SER A 124 -3.88 1.14 -4.84
N ALA A 125 -5.18 1.27 -4.55
CA ALA A 125 -5.75 2.48 -3.96
C ALA A 125 -5.13 2.78 -2.58
N SER A 126 -4.93 1.76 -1.75
CA SER A 126 -4.32 1.92 -0.43
C SER A 126 -2.86 2.37 -0.51
N ILE A 127 -2.08 1.84 -1.45
CA ILE A 127 -0.68 2.21 -1.68
C ILE A 127 -0.61 3.65 -2.20
N THR A 128 -1.38 3.98 -3.24
CA THR A 128 -1.37 5.32 -3.84
C THR A 128 -1.91 6.39 -2.88
N THR A 129 -2.83 6.05 -1.99
CA THR A 129 -3.33 6.99 -0.96
C THR A 129 -2.30 7.21 0.15
N TRP A 130 -1.44 6.23 0.40
CA TRP A 130 -0.43 6.31 1.46
C TRP A 130 0.83 7.06 1.03
N CYS A 131 1.21 6.97 -0.25
CA CYS A 131 2.31 7.71 -0.86
C CYS A 131 1.95 9.18 -1.12
#